data_AF-A0A662H336-F1
#
_entry.id   AF-A0A662H336-F1
#
_cell.length_a   1.000
_cell.length_b   1.000
_cell.length_c   1.000
_cell.angle_alpha   90.00
_cell.angle_beta   90.00
_cell.angle_gamma   90.00
#
_symmetry.space_group_name_H-M   'P 1'
#
loop_
_entity.id
_entity.type
_entity.pdbx_description
1 polymer ?
#
loop_
_entity_poly.entity_id
_entity_poly.type
_entity_poly.pdbx_seq_one_letter_code
_entity_poly.pdbx_strand_id
1 'polypeptide(L)'
;LKSSQKEEKIYVQLFYPIIAQGYPFIGQLLEELRKKEYIFSAKYNTVIVDEELCTLCEKCITICPYNALRRKGSTIEVHDKKCTACGACIVQCPTGALKPAFLVSP
;
A
#
# COMPACT_ATOMS: atom_id res chain seq x y z
N LEU A 1 7.66 12.01 15.60
CA LEU A 1 6.77 12.00 14.42
C LEU A 1 5.31 12.03 14.91
N LYS A 2 4.83 13.21 15.32
CA LYS A 2 3.57 13.41 16.07
C LYS A 2 2.50 14.20 15.30
N SER A 3 2.68 14.45 13.99
CA SER A 3 1.78 15.35 13.24
C SER A 3 0.80 14.68 12.26
N SER A 4 1.04 13.45 11.78
CA SER A 4 0.20 12.87 10.71
C SER A 4 -1.01 12.05 11.16
N GLN A 5 -1.11 11.65 12.44
CA GLN A 5 -2.26 10.86 12.95
C GLN A 5 -3.48 11.72 13.30
N LYS A 6 -3.34 13.05 13.36
CA LYS A 6 -4.40 13.95 13.83
C LYS A 6 -5.41 14.28 12.74
N GLU A 7 -4.97 14.37 11.49
CA GLU A 7 -5.80 14.74 10.34
C GLU A 7 -6.76 13.61 9.93
N GLU A 8 -6.29 12.35 9.96
CA GLU A 8 -7.09 11.17 9.62
C GLU A 8 -8.27 10.95 10.58
N LYS A 9 -8.08 11.19 11.88
CA LYS A 9 -9.16 11.14 12.89
C LYS A 9 -10.25 12.18 12.66
N ILE A 10 -9.87 13.39 12.26
CA ILE A 10 -10.82 14.50 12.04
C ILE A 10 -11.72 14.20 10.83
N TYR A 11 -11.16 13.63 9.76
CA TYR A 11 -11.90 13.29 8.54
C TYR A 11 -12.97 12.21 8.78
N VAL A 12 -12.60 11.16 9.53
CA VAL A 12 -13.55 10.12 9.94
C VAL A 12 -14.66 10.73 10.80
N GLN A 13 -14.32 11.58 11.76
CA GLN A 13 -15.29 12.10 12.73
C GLN A 13 -16.31 13.09 12.14
N LEU A 14 -15.93 13.84 11.08
CA LEU A 14 -16.80 14.82 10.43
C LEU A 14 -17.73 14.22 9.36
N PHE A 15 -17.30 13.17 8.65
CA PHE A 15 -18.07 12.59 7.54
C PHE A 15 -18.79 11.28 7.89
N TYR A 16 -18.38 10.57 8.94
CA TYR A 16 -19.03 9.34 9.41
C TYR A 16 -20.55 9.44 9.64
N PRO A 17 -21.11 10.51 10.24
CA PRO A 17 -22.57 10.61 10.39
C PRO A 17 -23.33 10.69 9.06
N ILE A 18 -22.73 11.25 8.01
CA ILE A 18 -23.35 11.34 6.66
C ILE A 18 -23.34 9.97 5.98
N ILE A 19 -22.22 9.25 6.09
CA ILE A 19 -22.05 7.92 5.47
C ILE A 19 -22.90 6.86 6.21
N ALA A 20 -23.00 6.96 7.54
CA ALA A 20 -23.78 6.05 8.37
C ALA A 20 -25.29 6.14 8.13
N GLN A 21 -25.82 7.31 7.75
CA GLN A 21 -27.24 7.48 7.43
C GLN A 21 -27.62 6.97 6.03
N GLY A 22 -26.69 7.00 5.07
CA GLY A 22 -26.94 6.53 3.70
C GLY A 22 -26.71 5.03 3.50
N TYR A 23 -25.81 4.44 4.28
CA TYR A 23 -25.42 3.04 4.14
C TYR A 23 -25.17 2.37 5.50
N PRO A 24 -26.19 2.22 6.36
CA PRO A 24 -26.06 1.46 7.62
C PRO A 24 -25.56 0.03 7.36
N PHE A 25 -25.89 -0.52 6.19
CA PHE A 25 -25.41 -1.83 5.71
C PHE A 25 -23.90 -1.88 5.47
N ILE A 26 -23.27 -0.78 5.03
CA ILE A 26 -21.80 -0.70 4.89
C ILE A 26 -21.16 -0.74 6.28
N GLY A 27 -21.77 -0.14 7.30
CA GLY A 27 -21.25 -0.21 8.68
C GLY A 27 -21.16 -1.65 9.19
N GLN A 28 -22.25 -2.43 9.06
CA GLN A 28 -22.25 -3.85 9.42
C GLN A 28 -21.34 -4.69 8.51
N LEU A 29 -21.29 -4.41 7.21
CA LEU A 29 -20.41 -5.11 6.28
C LEU A 29 -18.92 -4.86 6.61
N LEU A 30 -18.54 -3.62 6.94
CA LEU A 30 -17.18 -3.27 7.37
C LEU A 30 -16.84 -3.89 8.74
N GLU A 31 -17.82 -4.04 9.64
CA GLU A 31 -17.66 -4.75 10.93
C GLU A 31 -17.41 -6.25 10.71
N GLU A 32 -18.17 -6.90 9.82
CA GLU A 32 -18.02 -8.32 9.47
C GLU A 32 -16.73 -8.59 8.68
N LEU A 33 -16.34 -7.67 7.78
CA LEU A 33 -15.05 -7.72 7.07
C LEU A 33 -13.85 -7.40 7.96
N ARG A 34 -14.04 -6.75 9.11
CA ARG A 34 -13.02 -6.59 10.15
C ARG A 34 -12.90 -7.82 11.05
N LYS A 35 -13.99 -8.55 11.29
CA LYS A 35 -14.03 -9.75 12.16
C LYS A 35 -13.50 -11.00 11.49
N LYS A 36 -13.70 -11.14 10.17
CA LYS A 36 -12.83 -12.00 9.34
C LYS A 36 -11.53 -11.23 9.17
N GLU A 37 -10.36 -11.85 9.26
CA GLU A 37 -9.03 -11.20 9.19
C GLU A 37 -8.72 -10.52 7.82
N TYR A 38 -9.70 -9.95 7.12
CA TYR A 38 -9.59 -9.50 5.74
C TYR A 38 -9.34 -7.99 5.59
N ILE A 39 -9.54 -7.21 6.65
CA ILE A 39 -9.06 -5.81 6.72
C ILE A 39 -8.08 -5.68 7.90
N PHE A 40 -7.09 -6.57 7.94
CA PHE A 40 -5.95 -6.44 8.82
C PHE A 40 -5.03 -5.33 8.29
N SER A 41 -5.31 -4.06 8.59
CA SER A 41 -4.38 -2.95 8.34
C SER A 41 -3.71 -2.97 6.96
N ALA A 42 -4.45 -3.44 5.94
CA ALA A 42 -3.83 -4.00 4.75
C ALA A 42 -2.99 -2.92 4.08
N LYS A 43 -1.72 -3.23 3.87
CA LYS A 43 -0.72 -2.38 3.21
C LYS A 43 -1.05 -2.27 1.71
N TYR A 44 -2.21 -1.74 1.35
CA TYR A 44 -2.67 -1.68 -0.04
C TYR A 44 -1.93 -0.60 -0.86
N ASN A 45 -1.30 0.37 -0.19
CA ASN A 45 -0.53 1.46 -0.82
C ASN A 45 0.97 1.14 -0.95
N THR A 46 1.32 -0.09 -1.33
CA THR A 46 2.72 -0.47 -1.54
C THR A 46 2.89 -1.40 -2.74
N VAL A 47 4.15 -1.68 -3.05
CA VAL A 47 4.55 -2.66 -4.07
C VAL A 47 5.33 -3.77 -3.42
N ILE A 48 5.27 -4.96 -4.02
CA ILE A 48 6.01 -6.15 -3.62
C ILE A 48 7.02 -6.48 -4.71
N VAL A 49 8.18 -6.98 -4.30
CA VAL A 49 9.24 -7.44 -5.18
C VAL A 49 9.25 -8.96 -5.18
N ASP A 50 9.15 -9.55 -6.36
CA ASP A 50 9.33 -10.96 -6.64
C ASP A 50 10.83 -11.24 -6.77
N GLU A 51 11.43 -11.85 -5.75
CA GLU A 51 12.89 -12.05 -5.67
C GLU A 51 13.41 -13.02 -6.73
N GLU A 52 12.58 -13.95 -7.20
CA GLU A 52 12.95 -14.91 -8.24
C GLU A 52 13.11 -14.25 -9.62
N LEU A 53 12.29 -13.22 -9.89
CA LEU A 53 12.34 -12.45 -11.13
C LEU A 53 13.26 -11.23 -11.05
N CYS A 54 13.69 -10.84 -9.84
CA CYS A 54 14.47 -9.63 -9.64
C CYS A 54 15.94 -9.83 -10.01
N THR A 55 16.42 -9.10 -11.01
CA THR A 55 17.83 -9.14 -11.45
C THR A 55 18.71 -8.08 -10.78
N LEU A 56 18.19 -7.36 -9.78
CA LEU A 56 18.89 -6.25 -9.10
C LEU A 56 19.42 -5.17 -10.07
N CYS A 57 18.71 -4.90 -11.17
CA CYS A 57 19.09 -3.86 -12.13
C CYS A 57 18.85 -2.42 -11.64
N GLU A 58 18.27 -2.25 -10.45
CA GLU A 58 18.06 -0.98 -9.73
C GLU A 58 17.24 0.11 -10.44
N LYS A 59 16.70 -0.13 -11.64
CA LYS A 59 15.82 0.83 -12.35
C LYS A 59 14.65 1.33 -11.51
N CYS A 60 14.09 0.47 -10.67
CA CYS A 60 13.00 0.80 -9.75
C CYS A 60 13.40 1.82 -8.68
N ILE A 61 14.67 1.84 -8.26
CA ILE A 61 15.22 2.82 -7.32
C ILE A 61 15.33 4.17 -8.03
N THR A 62 15.95 4.20 -9.21
CA THR A 62 16.18 5.43 -9.98
C THR A 62 14.88 6.13 -10.38
N ILE A 63 13.85 5.39 -10.77
CA ILE A 63 12.59 6.00 -11.22
C ILE A 63 11.68 6.43 -10.07
N CYS A 64 11.93 6.02 -8.83
CA CYS A 64 11.01 6.29 -7.72
C CYS A 64 11.13 7.75 -7.24
N PRO A 65 10.13 8.62 -7.50
CA PRO A 65 10.23 10.03 -7.07
C PRO A 65 10.12 10.19 -5.55
N TYR A 66 9.63 9.17 -4.84
CA TYR A 66 9.44 9.17 -3.40
C TYR A 66 10.62 8.56 -2.62
N ASN A 67 11.65 8.08 -3.32
CA ASN A 67 12.78 7.35 -2.71
C ASN A 67 12.29 6.22 -1.79
N ALA A 68 11.28 5.48 -2.27
CA ALA A 68 10.62 4.41 -1.52
C ALA A 68 11.31 3.06 -1.70
N LEU A 69 12.19 2.88 -2.68
CA LEU A 69 12.92 1.63 -2.88
C LEU A 69 14.41 1.82 -2.61
N ARG A 70 15.05 0.79 -2.06
CA ARG A 70 16.50 0.75 -1.86
C ARG A 70 17.01 -0.68 -2.02
N ARG A 71 18.29 -0.80 -2.38
CA ARG A 71 18.98 -2.09 -2.34
C ARG A 71 19.48 -2.37 -0.93
N LYS A 72 19.33 -3.61 -0.48
CA LYS A 72 19.95 -4.14 0.73
C LYS A 72 20.55 -5.51 0.45
N GLY A 73 21.86 -5.53 0.20
CA GLY A 73 22.55 -6.74 -0.20
C GLY A 73 22.03 -7.27 -1.54
N SER A 74 21.42 -8.45 -1.51
CA SER A 74 20.85 -9.14 -2.68
C SER A 74 19.35 -8.96 -2.85
N THR A 75 18.71 -8.03 -2.12
CA THR A 75 17.27 -7.77 -2.24
C THR A 75 16.97 -6.27 -2.46
N ILE A 76 15.76 -6.00 -2.96
CA ILE A 76 15.20 -4.64 -3.04
C ILE A 76 14.15 -4.50 -1.95
N GLU A 77 14.40 -3.62 -1.00
CA GLU A 77 13.45 -3.30 0.08
C GLU A 77 12.57 -2.11 -0.31
N VAL A 78 11.29 -2.21 0.04
CA VAL A 78 10.30 -1.14 -0.13
C VAL A 78 10.00 -0.50 1.22
N HIS A 79 10.04 0.83 1.25
CA HIS A 79 9.64 1.66 2.38
C HIS A 79 8.17 2.06 2.22
N ASP A 80 7.28 1.31 2.85
CA ASP A 80 5.83 1.49 2.68
C ASP A 80 5.33 2.85 3.16
N LYS A 81 6.00 3.48 4.12
CA LYS A 81 5.65 4.83 4.56
C LYS A 81 5.95 5.91 3.52
N LYS A 82 6.81 5.61 2.54
CA LYS A 82 7.17 6.51 1.44
C LYS A 82 6.51 6.10 0.12
N CYS A 83 6.15 4.83 -0.01
CA CYS A 83 5.51 4.31 -1.20
C CYS A 83 4.08 4.87 -1.28
N THR A 84 3.75 5.47 -2.41
CA THR A 84 2.40 6.00 -2.71
C THR A 84 1.64 5.11 -3.68
N ALA A 85 2.18 3.92 -4.00
CA ALA A 85 1.67 3.03 -5.02
C ALA A 85 1.47 3.65 -6.42
N CYS A 86 2.24 4.70 -6.77
CA CYS A 86 2.13 5.37 -8.08
C CYS A 86 2.42 4.50 -9.31
N GLY A 87 2.99 3.30 -9.15
CA GLY A 87 3.20 2.34 -10.23
C GLY A 87 4.40 2.58 -11.15
N ALA A 88 5.14 3.67 -11.02
CA ALA A 88 6.28 3.98 -11.90
C ALA A 88 7.35 2.87 -11.93
N CYS A 89 7.65 2.27 -10.77
CA CYS A 89 8.61 1.18 -10.66
C CYS A 89 8.14 -0.12 -11.32
N ILE A 90 6.83 -0.38 -11.34
CA ILE A 90 6.22 -1.55 -11.99
C ILE A 90 6.41 -1.45 -13.50
N VAL A 91 6.05 -0.30 -14.08
CA VAL A 91 6.14 -0.05 -15.52
C VAL A 91 7.58 -0.13 -16.04
N GLN A 92 8.55 0.33 -15.24
CA GLN A 92 9.97 0.30 -15.64
C GLN A 92 10.67 -1.04 -15.39
N CYS A 93 10.05 -1.98 -14.69
CA CYS A 93 10.68 -3.25 -14.36
C CYS A 93 10.73 -4.15 -15.61
N PRO A 94 11.92 -4.44 -16.18
CA PRO A 94 12.01 -5.19 -17.42
C PRO A 94 11.65 -6.68 -17.25
N THR A 95 11.75 -7.21 -16.03
CA THR A 95 11.45 -8.61 -15.71
C THR A 95 10.07 -8.81 -15.11
N GLY A 96 9.29 -7.73 -14.91
CA GLY A 96 7.98 -7.81 -14.26
C GLY A 96 8.02 -8.22 -12.78
N ALA A 97 9.18 -8.08 -12.13
CA ALA A 97 9.38 -8.47 -10.73
C ALA A 97 8.61 -7.60 -9.71
N LEU A 98 8.03 -6.46 -10.11
CA LEU A 98 7.31 -5.55 -9.21
C LEU A 98 5.80 -5.65 -9.45
N LYS A 99 5.04 -5.88 -8.39
CA LYS A 99 3.58 -6.01 -8.43
C LYS A 99 2.94 -5.15 -7.33
N PRO A 100 1.72 -4.61 -7.53
CA PRO A 100 1.03 -3.91 -6.46
C PRO A 100 0.57 -4.91 -5.39
N ALA A 101 0.63 -4.52 -4.12
CA ALA A 101 0.39 -5.44 -3.01
C ALA A 101 -1.05 -6.00 -2.95
N PHE A 102 -2.03 -5.33 -3.54
CA PHE A 102 -3.42 -5.80 -3.57
C PHE A 102 -3.66 -6.97 -4.54
N LEU A 103 -2.73 -7.25 -5.47
CA LEU A 103 -2.86 -8.33 -6.45
C LEU A 103 -2.22 -9.66 -6.00
N VAL A 104 -1.66 -9.70 -4.79
CA VAL A 104 -1.07 -10.92 -4.24
C VAL A 104 -2.13 -11.60 -3.38
N SER A 105 -2.93 -12.46 -4.01
CA SER A 105 -3.75 -13.45 -3.32
C SER A 105 -2.85 -14.56 -2.76
N PRO A 106 -3.16 -15.15 -1.58
CA PRO A 106 -2.42 -16.29 -1.02
C PRO A 106 -2.47 -17.53 -1.91
#